data_AF-A0A0A6PQT9-F1
#
_entry.id   AF-A0A0A6PQT9-F1
#
_cell.length_a   1.000
_cell.length_b   1.000
_cell.length_c   1.000
_cell.angle_alpha   90.00
_cell.angle_beta   90.00
_cell.angle_gamma   90.00
#
_symmetry.space_group_name_H-M   'P 1'
#
loop_
_entity.id
_entity.type
_entity.pdbx_description
1 polymer ?
#
loop_
_entity_poly.entity_id
_entity_poly.type
_entity_poly.pdbx_seq_one_letter_code
_entity_poly.pdbx_strand_id
1 'polypeptide(L)'
;MQFSSEQQELITELVEKQIKVSINKIVDIRRMENAKIVFLEQGNGFAGLQHIMSHASDFEKRGICHDEIADVVMTAIIQGNIVGYQRKRPIYELMYKGKKQYIAISIGDNGFIVGANPATFP
;
A
#
# COMPACT_ATOMS: atom_id res chain seq x y z
N MET A 1 5.12 7.53 16.18
CA MET A 1 3.72 7.32 15.78
C MET A 1 3.05 6.49 16.85
N GLN A 2 1.79 6.79 17.16
CA GLN A 2 0.96 5.96 18.03
C GLN A 2 -0.05 5.26 17.12
N PHE A 3 -0.01 3.92 17.07
CA PHE A 3 -0.99 3.12 16.34
C PHE A 3 -2.36 3.23 17.02
N SER A 4 -3.43 3.24 16.22
CA SER A 4 -4.80 3.11 16.76
C SER A 4 -4.99 1.75 17.44
N SER A 5 -6.03 1.60 18.26
CA SER A 5 -6.37 0.30 18.87
C SER A 5 -6.57 -0.78 17.81
N GLU A 6 -7.25 -0.46 16.71
CA GLU A 6 -7.43 -1.38 15.58
C GLU A 6 -6.08 -1.79 14.96
N GLN A 7 -5.19 -0.83 14.69
CA GLN A 7 -3.87 -1.14 14.15
C GLN A 7 -3.04 -2.01 15.10
N GLN A 8 -3.16 -1.82 16.42
CA GLN A 8 -2.50 -2.66 17.42
C GLN A 8 -3.03 -4.10 17.42
N GLU A 9 -4.33 -4.30 17.23
CA GLU A 9 -4.93 -5.63 17.07
C GLU A 9 -4.41 -6.32 15.81
N LEU A 10 -4.33 -5.60 14.68
CA LEU A 10 -3.77 -6.15 13.44
C LEU A 10 -2.29 -6.54 13.59
N ILE A 11 -1.50 -5.72 14.30
CA ILE A 11 -0.09 -6.03 14.59
C ILE A 11 0.01 -7.29 15.46
N THR A 12 -0.83 -7.41 16.49
CA THR A 12 -0.89 -8.60 17.35
C THR A 12 -1.21 -9.85 16.52
N GLU A 13 -2.21 -9.78 15.62
CA GLU A 13 -2.56 -10.89 14.75
C GLU A 13 -1.41 -11.30 13.82
N LEU A 14 -0.64 -10.35 13.26
CA LEU A 14 0.54 -10.68 12.46
C LEU A 14 1.59 -11.43 13.28
N VAL A 15 1.84 -11.00 14.52
CA VAL A 15 2.81 -11.64 15.43
C VAL A 15 2.35 -13.05 15.82
N GLU A 16 1.07 -13.22 16.18
CA GLU A 16 0.50 -14.53 16.51
C GLU A 16 0.58 -15.50 15.32
N LYS A 17 0.39 -15.01 14.10
CA LYS A 17 0.55 -15.76 12.85
C LYS A 17 2.02 -15.97 12.45
N GLN A 18 2.98 -15.51 13.25
CA GLN A 18 4.41 -15.57 12.98
C GLN A 18 4.81 -14.94 11.63
N ILE A 19 4.03 -13.95 11.17
CA ILE A 19 4.35 -13.19 9.97
C ILE A 19 5.51 -12.26 10.32
N LYS A 20 6.58 -12.32 9.54
CA LYS A 20 7.73 -11.43 9.69
C LYS A 20 7.27 -9.98 9.48
N VAL A 21 7.34 -9.19 10.54
CA VAL A 21 6.98 -7.77 10.57
C VAL A 21 7.96 -7.00 11.48
N SER A 22 8.37 -5.82 11.04
CA SER A 22 9.20 -4.89 11.79
C SER A 22 8.30 -3.83 12.43
N ILE A 23 7.75 -4.11 13.62
CA ILE A 23 6.71 -3.27 14.27
C ILE A 23 7.10 -1.79 14.34
N ASN A 24 8.36 -1.49 14.67
CA ASN A 24 8.88 -0.11 14.76
C ASN A 24 9.11 0.58 13.41
N LYS A 25 8.88 -0.11 12.29
CA LYS A 25 8.99 0.39 10.92
C LYS A 25 7.66 0.39 10.18
N ILE A 26 6.57 -0.04 10.80
CA ILE A 26 5.24 0.04 10.19
C ILE A 26 4.89 1.51 9.96
N VAL A 27 4.51 1.80 8.72
CA VAL A 27 3.97 3.08 8.28
C VAL A 27 2.45 3.05 8.39
N ASP A 28 1.83 1.97 7.88
CA ASP A 28 0.39 1.73 7.98
C ASP A 28 0.09 0.24 7.88
N ILE A 29 -1.04 -0.17 8.44
CA ILE A 29 -1.56 -1.54 8.47
C ILE A 29 -3.09 -1.51 8.44
N ARG A 30 -3.69 -2.31 7.56
CA ARG A 30 -5.14 -2.34 7.35
C ARG A 30 -5.62 -3.76 7.06
N ARG A 31 -6.91 -4.00 7.27
CA ARG A 31 -7.58 -5.24 6.90
C ARG A 31 -8.38 -5.06 5.60
N MET A 32 -8.19 -5.98 4.66
CA MET A 32 -9.00 -6.08 3.44
C MET A 32 -10.33 -6.79 3.70
N GLU A 33 -11.32 -6.63 2.82
CA GLU A 33 -12.64 -7.27 2.97
C GLU A 33 -12.60 -8.80 3.08
N ASN A 34 -11.61 -9.45 2.44
CA ASN A 34 -11.39 -10.90 2.53
C ASN A 34 -10.65 -11.34 3.82
N ALA A 35 -10.65 -10.48 4.85
CA ALA A 35 -9.93 -10.62 6.11
C ALA A 35 -8.39 -10.68 6.02
N LYS A 36 -7.79 -10.55 4.83
CA LYS A 36 -6.33 -10.48 4.68
C LYS A 36 -5.82 -9.17 5.28
N ILE A 37 -4.76 -9.25 6.09
CA ILE A 37 -4.05 -8.08 6.59
C ILE A 37 -3.01 -7.65 5.56
N VAL A 38 -2.94 -6.36 5.29
CA VAL A 38 -1.90 -5.73 4.48
C VAL A 38 -1.18 -4.67 5.29
N PHE A 39 0.13 -4.57 5.11
CA PHE A 39 0.95 -3.64 5.88
C PHE A 39 2.09 -3.07 5.04
N LEU A 40 2.33 -1.78 5.23
CA LEU A 40 3.42 -1.04 4.62
C LEU A 40 4.45 -0.74 5.71
N GLU A 41 5.70 -1.12 5.46
CA GLU A 41 6.84 -0.71 6.29
C GLU A 41 7.67 0.35 5.57
N GLN A 42 8.53 1.04 6.34
CA GLN A 42 9.51 1.99 5.79
C GLN A 42 10.31 1.38 4.64
N GLY A 43 10.70 0.10 4.79
CA GLY A 43 11.37 -0.65 3.73
C GLY A 43 12.78 -0.17 3.41
N ASN A 44 13.19 -0.38 2.16
CA ASN A 44 14.47 0.02 1.59
C ASN A 44 14.31 0.39 0.10
N GLY A 45 15.41 0.62 -0.63
CA GLY A 45 15.35 0.98 -2.06
C GLY A 45 14.68 -0.05 -2.99
N PHE A 46 14.48 -1.29 -2.52
CA PHE A 46 13.89 -2.39 -3.30
C PHE A 46 12.46 -2.77 -2.86
N ALA A 47 12.04 -2.42 -1.64
CA ALA A 47 10.71 -2.75 -1.15
C ALA A 47 10.19 -1.77 -0.09
N GLY A 48 8.88 -1.66 0.08
CA GLY A 48 8.23 -0.80 1.09
C GLY A 48 8.23 0.68 0.69
N LEU A 49 7.98 1.56 1.67
CA LEU A 49 7.74 2.98 1.41
C LEU A 49 8.91 3.64 0.68
N GLN A 50 10.17 3.35 1.06
CA GLN A 50 11.33 3.96 0.41
C GLN A 50 11.40 3.62 -1.08
N HIS A 51 11.05 2.38 -1.48
CA HIS A 51 10.97 2.01 -2.89
C HIS A 51 9.83 2.73 -3.60
N ILE A 52 8.64 2.83 -2.97
CA ILE A 52 7.51 3.60 -3.49
C ILE A 52 7.90 5.06 -3.74
N MET A 53 8.64 5.67 -2.81
CA MET A 53 9.07 7.07 -2.93
C MET A 53 10.08 7.31 -4.06
N SER A 54 10.76 6.28 -4.58
CA SER A 54 11.53 6.42 -5.83
C SER A 54 10.68 6.75 -7.05
N HIS A 55 9.36 6.52 -6.95
CA HIS A 55 8.35 6.88 -7.94
C HIS A 55 7.53 8.12 -7.55
N ALA A 56 7.92 8.87 -6.51
CA ALA A 56 7.14 10.00 -6.00
C ALA A 56 6.81 11.04 -7.08
N SER A 57 7.79 11.41 -7.91
CA SER A 57 7.58 12.37 -9.01
C SER A 57 6.51 11.93 -10.02
N ASP A 58 6.29 10.62 -10.20
CA ASP A 58 5.24 10.11 -11.09
C ASP A 58 3.86 10.19 -10.44
N PHE A 59 3.76 10.01 -9.11
CA PHE A 59 2.54 10.27 -8.35
C PHE A 59 2.18 11.77 -8.35
N GLU A 60 3.17 12.64 -8.16
CA GLU A 60 3.00 14.09 -8.16
C GLU A 60 2.47 14.61 -9.50
N LYS A 61 2.99 14.10 -10.63
CA LYS A 61 2.45 14.39 -11.98
C LYS A 61 0.97 14.05 -12.12
N ARG A 62 0.42 13.19 -11.24
CA ARG A 62 -1.00 12.83 -11.22
C ARG A 62 -1.82 13.57 -10.17
N GLY A 63 -1.20 14.45 -9.40
CA GLY A 63 -1.84 15.26 -8.36
C GLY A 63 -1.89 14.59 -6.98
N ILE A 64 -1.07 13.57 -6.73
CA ILE A 64 -0.91 12.96 -5.41
C ILE A 64 0.37 13.52 -4.78
N CYS A 65 0.23 14.27 -3.69
CA CYS A 65 1.37 14.89 -3.02
C CYS A 65 2.26 13.84 -2.33
N HIS A 66 3.55 14.13 -2.22
CA HIS A 66 4.56 13.21 -1.66
C HIS A 66 4.18 12.60 -0.31
N ASP A 67 3.63 13.41 0.60
CA ASP A 67 3.16 13.03 1.93
C ASP A 67 1.88 12.20 1.93
N GLU A 68 1.09 12.26 0.85
CA GLU A 68 -0.17 11.51 0.69
C GLU A 68 0.04 10.14 0.03
N ILE A 69 1.19 9.89 -0.60
CA ILE A 69 1.43 8.68 -1.41
C ILE A 69 1.16 7.40 -0.61
N ALA A 70 1.68 7.32 0.62
CA ALA A 70 1.50 6.12 1.45
C ALA A 70 0.03 5.83 1.73
N ASP A 71 -0.73 6.85 2.11
CA ASP A 71 -2.16 6.72 2.38
C ASP A 71 -2.95 6.38 1.12
N VAL A 72 -2.67 7.04 -0.01
CA VAL A 72 -3.35 6.77 -1.28
C VAL A 72 -3.11 5.33 -1.75
N VAL A 73 -1.89 4.82 -1.61
CA VAL A 73 -1.57 3.42 -1.93
C VAL A 73 -2.36 2.48 -1.03
N MET A 74 -2.40 2.71 0.28
CA MET A 74 -3.16 1.87 1.21
C MET A 74 -4.67 1.94 0.94
N THR A 75 -5.20 3.12 0.66
CA THR A 75 -6.59 3.35 0.30
C THR A 75 -6.96 2.65 -1.01
N ALA A 76 -6.07 2.65 -2.01
CA ALA A 76 -6.28 1.91 -3.25
C ALA A 76 -6.43 0.41 -3.02
N ILE A 77 -5.69 -0.18 -2.08
CA ILE A 77 -5.78 -1.60 -1.75
C ILE A 77 -7.10 -1.93 -1.04
N ILE A 78 -7.57 -1.04 -0.15
CA ILE A 78 -8.76 -1.28 0.66
C ILE A 78 -10.06 -0.98 -0.08
N GLN A 79 -10.09 0.09 -0.87
CA GLN A 79 -11.32 0.63 -1.48
C GLN A 79 -11.31 0.57 -3.00
N GLY A 80 -10.16 0.31 -3.61
CA GLY A 80 -10.01 0.31 -5.05
C GLY A 80 -10.44 -0.99 -5.70
N ASN A 81 -10.82 -0.90 -6.97
CA ASN A 81 -11.17 -2.06 -7.78
C ASN A 81 -9.96 -2.53 -8.60
N ILE A 82 -9.72 -3.83 -8.66
CA ILE A 82 -8.74 -4.38 -9.60
C ILE A 82 -9.34 -4.31 -11.00
N VAL A 83 -8.70 -3.56 -11.89
CA VAL A 83 -9.19 -3.29 -13.26
C VAL A 83 -8.29 -3.88 -14.35
N GLY A 84 -7.13 -4.40 -13.97
CA GLY A 84 -6.20 -5.09 -14.87
C GLY A 84 -4.84 -5.31 -14.23
N TYR A 85 -3.80 -5.50 -15.05
CA TYR A 85 -2.50 -5.97 -14.58
C TYR A 85 -1.32 -5.35 -15.33
N GLN A 86 -0.35 -4.83 -14.57
CA GLN A 86 0.98 -4.47 -15.07
C GLN A 86 1.92 -5.67 -14.90
N ARG A 87 2.17 -6.42 -15.99
CA ARG A 87 2.82 -7.74 -15.92
C ARG A 87 1.99 -8.68 -15.02
N LYS A 88 2.48 -9.02 -13.82
CA LYS A 88 1.77 -9.86 -12.82
C LYS A 88 1.15 -9.05 -11.69
N ARG A 89 1.22 -7.72 -11.76
CA ARG A 89 0.87 -6.83 -10.66
C ARG A 89 -0.51 -6.24 -10.86
N PRO A 90 -1.46 -6.42 -9.93
CA PRO A 90 -2.80 -5.86 -10.07
C PRO A 90 -2.74 -4.33 -10.11
N ILE A 91 -3.57 -3.76 -10.97
CA ILE A 91 -3.80 -2.32 -11.07
C ILE A 91 -5.11 -2.00 -10.37
N TYR A 92 -5.01 -1.18 -9.32
CA TYR A 92 -6.15 -0.70 -8.55
C TYR A 92 -6.62 0.64 -9.13
N GLU A 93 -7.92 0.72 -9.40
CA GLU A 93 -8.64 1.95 -9.73
C GLU A 93 -9.30 2.52 -8.47
N LEU A 94 -9.07 3.80 -8.19
CA LEU A 94 -9.75 4.54 -7.13
C LEU A 94 -10.05 5.99 -7.54
N MET A 95 -11.03 6.59 -6.88
CA MET A 95 -11.27 8.03 -6.98
C MET A 95 -10.44 8.75 -5.92
N TYR A 96 -9.59 9.69 -6.33
CA TYR A 96 -8.77 10.49 -5.43
C TYR A 96 -8.92 11.97 -5.79
N LYS A 97 -9.38 12.79 -4.83
CA LYS A 97 -9.64 14.22 -5.02
C LYS A 97 -10.45 14.52 -6.30
N GLY A 98 -11.49 13.71 -6.55
CA GLY A 98 -12.36 13.84 -7.73
C GLY A 98 -11.75 13.39 -9.06
N LYS A 99 -10.52 12.85 -9.05
CA LYS A 99 -9.85 12.31 -10.23
C LYS A 99 -9.64 10.81 -10.09
N LYS A 100 -9.98 10.07 -11.14
CA LYS A 100 -9.70 8.64 -11.22
C LYS A 100 -8.19 8.39 -11.32
N GLN A 101 -7.68 7.50 -10.48
CA GLN A 101 -6.28 7.10 -10.42
C GLN A 101 -6.15 5.60 -10.68
N TYR A 102 -5.01 5.22 -11.25
CA TYR A 102 -4.63 3.83 -11.49
C TYR A 102 -3.25 3.59 -10.88
N ILE A 103 -3.17 2.63 -9.95
CA ILE A 103 -1.94 2.33 -9.22
C ILE A 103 -1.68 0.84 -9.30
N ALA A 104 -0.55 0.45 -9.89
CA ALA A 104 -0.09 -0.93 -9.83
C ALA A 104 0.54 -1.17 -8.46
N ILE A 105 0.10 -2.19 -7.72
CA ILE A 105 0.56 -2.45 -6.35
C ILE A 105 0.99 -3.91 -6.19
N SER A 106 2.21 -4.11 -5.68
CA SER A 106 2.78 -5.44 -5.43
C SER A 106 2.64 -5.75 -3.95
N ILE A 107 1.89 -6.80 -3.64
CA ILE A 107 1.63 -7.26 -2.28
C ILE A 107 2.25 -8.66 -2.17
N GLY A 108 3.12 -8.87 -1.18
CA GLY A 108 3.64 -10.19 -0.86
C GLY A 108 2.55 -11.12 -0.36
N ASP A 109 2.80 -12.42 -0.40
CA ASP A 109 1.83 -13.42 0.08
C ASP A 109 1.46 -13.19 1.54
N ASN A 110 2.42 -12.72 2.34
CA ASN A 110 2.25 -12.35 3.75
C ASN A 110 1.50 -11.01 3.99
N GLY A 111 1.13 -10.27 2.94
CA GLY A 111 0.46 -8.98 3.05
C GLY A 111 1.38 -7.76 3.04
N PHE A 112 2.71 -7.95 3.00
CA PHE A 112 3.65 -6.84 2.93
C PHE A 112 3.56 -6.09 1.59
N ILE A 113 3.45 -4.76 1.64
CA ILE A 113 3.47 -3.93 0.43
C ILE A 113 4.91 -3.77 -0.05
N VAL A 114 5.24 -4.48 -1.13
CA VAL A 114 6.57 -4.47 -1.74
C VAL A 114 6.78 -3.18 -2.53
N GLY A 115 5.76 -2.70 -3.26
CA GLY A 115 5.88 -1.44 -3.97
C GLY A 115 4.56 -0.95 -4.54
N ALA A 116 4.58 0.29 -5.05
CA ALA A 116 3.49 0.96 -5.78
C ALA A 116 4.08 1.90 -6.85
N ASN A 117 3.47 1.96 -8.03
CA ASN A 117 3.70 3.05 -8.99
C ASN A 117 2.41 3.36 -9.75
N PRO A 118 2.25 4.58 -10.28
CA PRO A 118 1.13 4.88 -11.15
C PRO A 118 1.15 4.03 -12.43
N ALA A 119 -0.02 3.59 -12.89
CA ALA A 119 -0.20 2.83 -14.13
C ALA A 119 -0.88 3.69 -15.21
N THR A 120 -0.39 3.69 -16.44
CA THR A 120 -0.93 4.55 -17.53
C THR A 120 -2.27 4.08 -18.05
N PHE A 121 -2.49 2.77 -18.07
CA PHE A 121 -3.75 2.12 -18.47
C PHE A 121 -4.03 0.96 -17.50
N PRO A 122 -5.32 0.61 -17.27
CA PRO A 122 -5.70 -0.63 -16.62
C PRO A 122 -5.23 -1.87 -17.40
#